data_AF-A0A354YV84-F1
#
_entry.id   AF-A0A354YV84-F1
#
_cell.length_a   1.000
_cell.length_b   1.000
_cell.length_c   1.000
_cell.angle_alpha   90.00
_cell.angle_beta   90.00
_cell.angle_gamma   90.00
#
_symmetry.space_group_name_H-M   'P 1'
#
loop_
_entity.id
_entity.type
_entity.pdbx_description
1 polymer ?
#
loop_
_entity_poly.entity_id
_entity_poly.type
_entity_poly.pdbx_seq_one_letter_code
_entity_poly.pdbx_strand_id
1 'polypeptide(L)'
;MKRIVSVSLGSSRRDHSFETEFMGVKFYIERIGTDGDWNRAIDLIRELDGKVDAFGMGGIDLYVYIAGKRYVIKDARRLMNEARKTPMLDGSGLKNTLERKCIMDIQRDGIMDLKGKRVLMVCAVDRFGMAEAFEEIGARLTLGDFI
;
A
#
# COMPACT_ATOMS: atom_id res chain seq x y z
N MET A 1 11.60 -3.75 -21.48
CA MET A 1 10.30 -3.69 -20.79
C MET A 1 10.54 -4.07 -19.35
N LYS A 2 10.01 -3.29 -18.40
CA LYS A 2 10.15 -3.56 -16.97
C LYS A 2 9.09 -4.55 -16.51
N ARG A 3 9.45 -5.54 -15.69
CA ARG A 3 8.51 -6.53 -15.15
C ARG A 3 8.33 -6.35 -13.66
N ILE A 4 7.09 -6.17 -13.22
CA ILE A 4 6.73 -5.98 -11.82
C ILE A 4 5.74 -7.07 -11.43
N VAL A 5 6.02 -7.78 -10.34
CA VAL A 5 5.16 -8.86 -9.84
C VAL A 5 4.68 -8.55 -8.44
N SER A 6 3.37 -8.42 -8.26
CA SER A 6 2.76 -8.37 -6.95
C SER A 6 2.47 -9.79 -6.46
N VAL A 7 3.21 -10.25 -5.44
CA VAL A 7 2.93 -11.52 -4.76
C VAL A 7 1.97 -11.23 -3.62
N SER A 8 0.79 -11.84 -3.65
CA SER A 8 -0.30 -11.53 -2.73
C SER A 8 -0.76 -12.75 -1.93
N LEU A 9 -0.88 -12.61 -0.62
CA LEU A 9 -1.52 -13.62 0.24
C LEU A 9 -3.05 -13.71 0.01
N GLY A 10 -3.63 -12.76 -0.73
CA GLY A 10 -5.05 -12.79 -1.06
C GLY A 10 -5.39 -13.81 -2.15
N SER A 11 -6.68 -13.90 -2.49
CA SER A 11 -7.15 -14.90 -3.44
C SER A 11 -6.54 -14.76 -4.85
N SER A 12 -6.26 -15.90 -5.47
CA SER A 12 -5.83 -16.03 -6.88
C SER A 12 -6.95 -15.68 -7.88
N ARG A 13 -8.22 -15.66 -7.45
CA ARG A 13 -9.34 -15.23 -8.30
C ARG A 13 -9.24 -13.78 -8.79
N ARG A 14 -8.39 -12.96 -8.16
CA ARG A 14 -8.13 -11.57 -8.53
C ARG A 14 -6.82 -11.40 -9.31
N ASP A 15 -6.25 -12.51 -9.76
CA ASP A 15 -5.02 -12.48 -10.54
C ASP A 15 -5.30 -11.86 -11.89
N HIS A 16 -4.41 -10.96 -12.27
CA HIS A 16 -4.53 -10.20 -13.50
C HIS A 16 -3.15 -9.69 -13.88
N SER A 17 -3.00 -9.38 -15.16
CA SER A 17 -1.80 -8.76 -15.69
C SER A 17 -2.16 -7.75 -16.76
N PHE A 18 -1.36 -6.71 -16.90
CA PHE A 18 -1.53 -5.71 -17.94
C PHE A 18 -0.19 -5.07 -18.31
N GLU A 19 -0.14 -4.52 -19.52
CA GLU A 19 0.95 -3.67 -19.95
C GLU A 19 0.55 -2.20 -19.82
N THR A 20 1.49 -1.35 -19.44
CA THR A 20 1.29 0.09 -19.36
C THR A 20 2.60 0.84 -19.61
N GLU A 21 2.53 2.16 -19.74
CA GLU A 21 3.69 3.01 -19.96
C GLU A 21 3.70 4.15 -18.94
N PHE A 22 4.81 4.29 -18.23
CA PHE A 22 5.05 5.42 -17.34
C PHE A 22 6.31 6.15 -17.78
N MET A 23 6.19 7.46 -18.03
CA MET A 23 7.32 8.33 -18.39
C MET A 23 8.15 7.77 -19.56
N GLY A 24 7.50 7.21 -20.58
CA GLY A 24 8.16 6.63 -21.76
C GLY A 24 8.74 5.22 -21.56
N VAL A 25 8.58 4.60 -20.39
CA VAL A 25 9.06 3.25 -20.09
C VAL A 25 7.88 2.28 -20.04
N LYS A 26 7.96 1.20 -20.81
CA LYS A 26 6.95 0.12 -20.81
C LYS A 26 7.11 -0.82 -19.63
N PHE A 27 6.00 -1.11 -18.96
CA PHE A 27 5.88 -2.02 -17.83
C PHE A 27 4.92 -3.15 -18.15
N TYR A 28 5.29 -4.38 -17.78
CA TYR A 28 4.38 -5.50 -17.59
C TYR A 28 4.18 -5.70 -16.10
N ILE A 29 2.94 -5.56 -15.65
CA ILE A 29 2.56 -5.63 -14.24
C ILE A 29 1.59 -6.78 -14.07
N GLU A 30 1.88 -7.67 -13.13
CA GLU A 30 1.02 -8.81 -12.80
C GLU A 30 0.83 -8.95 -11.30
N ARG A 31 -0.33 -9.45 -10.90
CA ARG A 31 -0.63 -9.84 -9.53
C ARG A 31 -0.89 -11.34 -9.48
N ILE A 32 -0.20 -12.03 -8.57
CA ILE A 32 -0.35 -13.45 -8.32
C ILE A 32 -0.78 -13.66 -6.87
N GLY A 33 -1.95 -14.25 -6.69
CA GLY A 33 -2.53 -14.61 -5.40
C GLY A 33 -2.10 -16.00 -4.97
N THR A 34 -1.92 -16.19 -3.66
CA THR A 34 -1.53 -17.47 -3.07
C THR A 34 -2.61 -18.08 -2.18
N ASP A 35 -3.81 -17.50 -2.16
CA ASP A 35 -4.98 -18.02 -1.42
C ASP A 35 -4.69 -18.29 0.08
N GLY A 36 -3.85 -17.44 0.69
CA GLY A 36 -3.43 -17.55 2.09
C GLY A 36 -2.24 -18.49 2.32
N ASP A 37 -1.72 -19.16 1.28
CA ASP A 37 -0.56 -20.02 1.38
C ASP A 37 0.74 -19.20 1.42
N TRP A 38 1.36 -19.19 2.60
CA TRP A 38 2.63 -18.53 2.86
C TRP A 38 3.82 -19.21 2.20
N ASN A 39 3.83 -20.55 2.15
CA ASN A 39 4.94 -21.29 1.55
C ASN A 39 4.96 -21.03 0.04
N ARG A 40 3.80 -21.09 -0.60
CA ARG A 40 3.65 -20.72 -2.01
C ARG A 40 4.10 -19.29 -2.29
N ALA A 41 3.77 -18.34 -1.41
CA ALA A 41 4.22 -16.95 -1.57
C ALA A 41 5.75 -16.84 -1.49
N ILE A 42 6.36 -17.51 -0.50
CA ILE A 42 7.82 -17.55 -0.32
C ILE A 42 8.51 -18.20 -1.52
N ASP A 43 8.01 -19.33 -2.00
CA ASP A 43 8.59 -20.05 -3.13
C ASP A 43 8.52 -19.22 -4.42
N LEU A 44 7.40 -18.54 -4.65
CA LEU A 44 7.23 -17.63 -5.79
C LEU A 44 8.20 -16.44 -5.72
N ILE A 45 8.39 -15.84 -4.54
CA ILE A 45 9.36 -14.76 -4.33
C ILE A 45 10.76 -15.27 -4.66
N ARG A 46 11.17 -16.41 -4.11
CA ARG A 46 12.49 -17.01 -4.36
C ARG A 46 12.73 -17.33 -5.82
N GLU A 47 11.70 -17.87 -6.49
CA GLU A 47 11.78 -18.22 -7.91
C GLU A 47 12.01 -16.98 -8.78
N LEU A 48 11.35 -15.87 -8.45
CA LEU A 48 11.37 -14.63 -9.23
C LEU A 48 12.47 -13.65 -8.80
N ASP A 49 13.12 -13.86 -7.65
CA ASP A 49 14.14 -12.97 -7.13
C ASP A 49 15.35 -12.86 -8.09
N GLY A 50 15.64 -11.65 -8.54
CA GLY A 50 16.62 -11.37 -9.58
C GLY A 50 16.13 -11.58 -11.02
N LYS A 51 14.88 -12.00 -11.24
CA LYS A 51 14.25 -12.17 -12.57
C LYS A 51 13.20 -11.09 -12.90
N VAL A 52 12.80 -10.30 -11.91
CA VAL A 52 11.83 -9.20 -12.07
C VAL A 52 12.44 -7.92 -11.52
N ASP A 53 11.99 -6.77 -12.02
CA ASP A 53 12.57 -5.47 -11.68
C ASP A 53 12.13 -4.99 -10.28
N ALA A 54 10.92 -5.36 -9.84
CA ALA A 54 10.47 -5.13 -8.47
C ALA A 54 9.34 -6.09 -8.07
N PHE A 55 9.22 -6.31 -6.76
CA PHE A 55 8.09 -6.96 -6.14
C PHE A 55 7.14 -5.97 -5.50
N GLY A 56 5.84 -6.25 -5.65
CA GLY A 56 4.79 -5.68 -4.81
C GLY A 56 4.33 -6.69 -3.74
N MET A 57 4.25 -6.27 -2.48
CA MET A 57 3.69 -7.07 -1.39
C MET A 57 2.18 -6.85 -1.34
N GLY A 58 1.39 -7.88 -1.65
CA GLY A 58 -0.06 -7.78 -1.74
C GLY A 58 -0.79 -8.43 -0.57
N GLY A 59 -1.75 -7.72 0.04
CA GLY A 59 -2.58 -8.28 1.12
C GLY A 59 -1.94 -8.28 2.49
N ILE A 60 -0.79 -7.60 2.64
CA ILE A 60 -0.18 -7.27 3.93
C ILE A 60 0.65 -5.98 3.74
N ASP A 61 0.57 -5.05 4.68
CA ASP A 61 1.46 -3.89 4.73
C ASP A 61 2.81 -4.30 5.33
N LEU A 62 3.89 -3.74 4.80
CA LEU A 62 5.21 -3.95 5.37
C LEU A 62 5.46 -2.96 6.53
N TYR A 63 4.96 -1.75 6.37
CA TYR A 63 5.13 -0.67 7.34
C TYR A 63 3.82 0.01 7.69
N VAL A 64 3.68 0.36 8.96
CA VAL A 64 2.75 1.37 9.43
C VAL A 64 3.54 2.64 9.77
N TYR A 65 3.07 3.80 9.31
CA TYR A 65 3.72 5.09 9.57
C TYR A 65 2.84 5.93 10.49
N ILE A 66 3.37 6.31 11.66
CA ILE A 66 2.63 7.08 12.66
C ILE A 66 3.54 8.20 13.16
N ALA A 67 3.09 9.44 13.05
CA ALA A 67 3.80 10.64 13.55
C ALA A 67 5.29 10.65 13.16
N GLY A 68 5.58 10.43 11.87
CA GLY A 68 6.94 10.38 11.33
C GLY A 68 7.78 9.14 11.70
N LYS A 69 7.21 8.19 12.46
CA LYS A 69 7.87 6.93 12.83
C LYS A 69 7.36 5.78 12.00
N ARG A 70 8.26 4.87 11.62
CA ARG A 70 7.97 3.67 10.83
C ARG A 70 8.00 2.42 11.71
N TYR A 71 6.91 1.66 11.71
CA TYR A 71 6.75 0.42 12.44
C TYR A 71 6.64 -0.74 11.47
N VAL A 72 7.46 -1.77 11.66
CA VAL A 72 7.50 -2.93 10.75
C VAL A 72 6.52 -3.99 11.23
N ILE A 73 5.68 -4.49 10.32
CA ILE A 73 4.82 -5.66 10.60
C ILE A 73 5.70 -6.91 10.56
N LYS A 74 5.75 -7.65 11.68
CA LYS A 74 6.68 -8.79 11.86
C LYS A 74 6.50 -9.86 10.78
N ASP A 75 5.26 -10.17 10.42
CA ASP A 75 4.97 -11.21 9.42
C ASP A 75 5.39 -10.79 8.01
N ALA A 76 5.26 -9.51 7.66
CA ALA A 76 5.72 -8.99 6.37
C ALA A 76 7.24 -9.16 6.17
N ARG A 77 8.03 -9.16 7.25
CA ARG A 77 9.47 -9.43 7.19
C ARG A 77 9.79 -10.83 6.65
N ARG A 78 8.90 -11.81 6.87
CA ARG A 78 9.10 -13.18 6.38
C ARG A 78 9.14 -13.22 4.86
N LEU A 79 8.30 -12.43 4.18
CA LEU A 79 8.31 -12.32 2.71
C LEU A 79 9.46 -11.45 2.22
N MET A 80 9.69 -10.30 2.87
CA MET A 80 10.76 -9.38 2.49
C MET A 80 12.13 -10.06 2.48
N ASN A 81 12.44 -10.87 3.49
CA ASN A 81 13.75 -11.50 3.62
C ASN A 81 14.07 -12.51 2.49
N GLU A 82 13.04 -12.94 1.74
CA GLU A 82 13.19 -13.89 0.62
C GLU A 82 13.49 -13.17 -0.70
N ALA A 83 13.13 -11.89 -0.83
CA ALA A 83 13.52 -11.03 -1.95
C ALA A 83 14.88 -10.38 -1.67
N ARG A 84 15.98 -11.09 -2.00
CA ARG A 84 17.34 -10.68 -1.64
C ARG A 84 17.99 -9.79 -2.69
N LYS A 85 17.61 -9.95 -3.97
CA LYS A 85 18.21 -9.22 -5.11
C LYS A 85 17.26 -8.16 -5.65
N THR A 86 15.99 -8.51 -5.81
CA THR A 86 14.95 -7.65 -6.36
C THR A 86 14.33 -6.81 -5.23
N PRO A 87 14.14 -5.49 -5.43
CA PRO A 87 13.50 -4.65 -4.42
C PRO A 87 12.04 -5.07 -4.19
N MET A 88 11.62 -5.14 -2.92
CA MET A 88 10.24 -5.40 -2.52
C MET A 88 9.62 -4.18 -1.85
N LEU A 89 8.43 -3.79 -2.31
CA LEU A 89 7.69 -2.62 -1.85
C LEU A 89 6.23 -3.00 -1.53
N ASP A 90 5.57 -2.22 -0.67
CA ASP A 90 4.17 -2.41 -0.27
C ASP A 90 3.24 -1.26 -0.70
N GLY A 91 3.76 -0.25 -1.40
CA GLY A 91 2.99 0.92 -1.84
C GLY A 91 2.73 1.96 -0.75
N SER A 92 3.21 1.77 0.48
CA SER A 92 3.00 2.67 1.63
C SER A 92 3.42 4.12 1.36
N GLY A 93 4.51 4.34 0.61
CA GLY A 93 4.96 5.69 0.24
C GLY A 93 3.95 6.45 -0.63
N LEU A 94 3.36 5.77 -1.61
CA LEU A 94 2.33 6.36 -2.47
C LEU A 94 1.04 6.58 -1.68
N LYS A 95 0.63 5.58 -0.88
CA LYS A 95 -0.55 5.65 0.03
C LYS A 95 -0.50 6.90 0.90
N ASN A 96 0.57 7.06 1.68
CA ASN A 96 0.73 8.17 2.62
C ASN A 96 0.76 9.55 1.93
N THR A 97 1.24 9.61 0.69
CA THR A 97 1.28 10.86 -0.08
C THR A 97 -0.10 11.21 -0.64
N LEU A 98 -0.74 10.26 -1.33
CA LEU A 98 -1.97 10.50 -2.08
C LEU A 98 -3.18 10.67 -1.16
N GLU A 99 -3.26 9.93 -0.06
CA GLU A 99 -4.40 10.03 0.86
C GLU A 99 -4.49 11.40 1.52
N ARG A 100 -3.37 11.91 2.03
CA ARG A 100 -3.27 13.28 2.56
C ARG A 100 -3.64 14.31 1.52
N LYS A 101 -3.06 14.19 0.31
CA LYS A 101 -3.30 15.11 -0.80
C LYS A 101 -4.78 15.15 -1.19
N CYS A 102 -5.45 13.99 -1.25
CA CYS A 102 -6.86 13.89 -1.62
C CYS A 102 -7.74 14.75 -0.70
N ILE A 103 -7.55 14.66 0.62
CA ILE A 103 -8.32 15.43 1.60
C ILE A 103 -8.06 16.94 1.46
N MET A 104 -6.79 17.32 1.28
CA MET A 104 -6.40 18.71 1.03
C MET A 104 -6.98 19.28 -0.26
N ASP A 105 -6.98 18.49 -1.34
CA ASP A 105 -7.54 18.88 -2.64
C ASP A 105 -9.05 19.09 -2.54
N ILE A 106 -9.79 18.19 -1.87
CA ILE A 106 -11.24 18.31 -1.68
C ILE A 106 -11.62 19.65 -1.01
N GLN A 107 -10.88 20.03 0.04
CA GLN A 107 -11.11 21.31 0.71
C GLN A 107 -10.68 22.49 -0.15
N ARG A 108 -9.45 22.46 -0.70
CA ARG A 108 -8.87 23.57 -1.47
C ARG A 108 -9.70 23.87 -2.71
N ASP A 109 -10.15 22.84 -3.41
CA ASP A 109 -10.86 22.95 -4.69
C ASP A 109 -12.37 23.20 -4.47
N GLY A 110 -12.82 23.32 -3.21
CA GLY A 110 -14.19 23.66 -2.86
C GLY A 110 -15.21 22.56 -3.18
N ILE A 111 -14.75 21.31 -3.38
CA ILE A 111 -15.62 20.16 -3.67
C ILE A 111 -16.55 19.91 -2.48
N MET A 112 -16.02 20.01 -1.26
CA MET A 112 -16.79 19.95 -0.01
C MET A 112 -16.05 20.72 1.09
N ASP A 113 -16.78 21.53 1.87
CA ASP A 113 -16.23 22.09 3.10
C ASP A 113 -16.26 21.03 4.22
N LEU A 114 -15.07 20.56 4.57
CA LEU A 114 -14.84 19.51 5.57
C LEU A 114 -14.72 20.07 6.99
N LYS A 115 -14.60 21.40 7.15
CA LYS A 115 -14.45 22.04 8.46
C LYS A 115 -15.67 21.74 9.35
N GLY A 116 -15.40 21.27 10.57
CA GLY A 116 -16.42 20.92 11.55
C GLY A 116 -17.24 19.66 11.22
N LYS A 117 -17.04 19.01 10.07
CA LYS A 117 -17.72 17.75 9.73
C LYS A 117 -17.26 16.64 10.66
N ARG A 118 -18.17 15.74 11.01
CA ARG A 118 -17.85 14.54 11.80
C ARG A 118 -17.35 13.46 10.86
N VAL A 119 -16.15 12.94 11.12
CA VAL A 119 -15.50 11.90 10.32
C VAL A 119 -15.16 10.72 11.23
N LEU A 120 -15.67 9.53 10.91
CA LEU A 120 -15.23 8.29 11.52
C LEU A 120 -14.11 7.71 10.67
N MET A 121 -12.89 7.72 11.20
CA MET A 121 -11.74 7.02 10.63
C MET A 121 -11.66 5.63 11.24
N VAL A 122 -12.03 4.60 10.48
CA VAL A 122 -12.10 3.21 10.99
C VAL A 122 -10.72 2.72 11.47
N CYS A 123 -9.66 3.01 10.73
CA CYS A 123 -8.29 2.76 11.15
C CYS A 123 -7.41 3.96 10.78
N ALA A 124 -7.12 4.82 11.76
CA ALA A 124 -6.25 5.97 11.59
C ALA A 124 -4.77 5.58 11.67
N VAL A 125 -4.44 4.49 12.37
CA VAL A 125 -3.07 3.97 12.47
C VAL A 125 -2.53 3.57 11.11
N ASP A 126 -3.31 2.89 10.26
CA ASP A 126 -2.90 2.53 8.90
C ASP A 126 -2.99 3.71 7.91
N ARG A 127 -3.93 4.65 8.14
CA ARG A 127 -4.22 5.80 7.27
C ARG A 127 -3.84 7.12 7.92
N PHE A 128 -2.68 7.15 8.55
CA PHE A 128 -2.27 8.26 9.41
C PHE A 128 -2.24 9.60 8.66
N GLY A 129 -1.67 9.62 7.45
CA GLY A 129 -1.61 10.84 6.64
C GLY A 129 -2.99 11.41 6.27
N MET A 130 -4.00 10.55 6.13
CA MET A 130 -5.39 10.98 5.93
C MET A 130 -5.99 11.59 7.20
N ALA A 131 -5.76 10.95 8.36
CA ALA A 131 -6.25 11.43 9.64
C ALA A 131 -5.66 12.82 9.97
N GLU A 132 -4.36 13.02 9.76
CA GLU A 132 -3.71 14.33 9.92
C GLU A 132 -4.32 15.39 8.99
N ALA A 133 -4.61 15.03 7.73
CA ALA A 133 -5.18 15.98 6.78
C ALA A 133 -6.58 16.47 7.21
N PHE A 134 -7.42 15.55 7.70
CA PHE A 134 -8.74 15.90 8.24
C PHE A 134 -8.63 16.79 9.47
N GLU A 135 -7.69 16.48 10.38
CA GLU A 135 -7.45 17.30 11.57
C GLU A 135 -7.00 18.72 11.19
N GLU A 136 -6.04 18.84 10.27
CA GLU A 136 -5.49 20.12 9.81
C GLU A 136 -6.53 21.02 9.15
N ILE A 137 -7.48 20.43 8.40
CA ILE A 137 -8.59 21.16 7.77
C ILE A 137 -9.68 21.53 8.80
N GLY A 138 -9.62 20.98 10.02
CA GLY A 138 -10.53 21.28 11.11
C GLY A 138 -11.79 20.41 11.13
N ALA A 139 -11.73 19.19 10.58
CA ALA A 139 -12.78 18.19 10.76
C ALA A 139 -12.78 17.65 12.21
N ARG A 140 -13.91 17.09 12.65
CA ARG A 140 -14.08 16.44 13.96
C ARG A 140 -13.93 14.93 13.79
N LEU A 141 -12.76 14.42 14.14
CA LEU A 141 -12.40 13.02 13.97
C LEU A 141 -12.86 12.16 15.16
N THR A 142 -13.43 11.00 14.84
CA THR A 142 -13.52 9.84 15.73
C THR A 142 -12.61 8.77 15.15
N LEU A 143 -11.63 8.31 15.93
CA LEU A 143 -10.67 7.28 15.50
C LEU A 143 -11.11 5.91 16.03
N GLY A 144 -11.31 4.96 15.13
CA GLY A 144 -11.85 3.63 15.40
C GLY A 144 -10.82 2.54 15.66
N ASP A 145 -9.55 2.90 15.88
CA ASP A 145 -8.42 1.96 15.91
C ASP A 145 -8.51 0.85 16.99
N PHE A 146 -9.35 1.03 18.00
CA PHE A 146 -9.53 0.10 19.12
C PHE A 146 -10.97 -0.41 19.28
N ILE A 147 -11.81 -0.27 18.23
CA ILE A 147 -13.22 -0.72 18.25
C ILE A 147 -13.31 -2.21 17.87
#